data_AF-A0A7S2LDC4-F1
#
_entry.id   AF-A0A7S2LDC4-F1
#
_cell.length_a   1.000
_cell.length_b   1.000
_cell.length_c   1.000
_cell.angle_alpha   90.00
_cell.angle_beta   90.00
_cell.angle_gamma   90.00
#
_symmetry.space_group_name_H-M   'P 1'
#
loop_
_entity.id
_entity.type
_entity.pdbx_description
1 polymer ?
#
loop_
_entity_poly.entity_id
_entity_poly.type
_entity_poly.pdbx_seq_one_letter_code
_entity_poly.pdbx_strand_id
1 'polypeptide(L)'
;ANGADLTDPDEIIANPPPKATDPKQHFQVGPNQGKWLEYDERGVPTKNIKKKKPTKKEKDALEGEFLEAKKKYAQYLEDVKEWEQQITDAESALEKTDKLRWAFRRVGEDKNAPIQVSELEDMFRIHGWDGLTSHEFKSVKKEAANAADSEQRLDLEALRMFTNDKMPSRVLEERLAGDGFERLQLEGLYSPRTWRGKLADPKRSSSKEKKEKKKKGSKSPRATSPRGSASPREKKEKKSKKDDESPRGGASPRGASS
;
A
#
# COMPACT_ATOMS: atom_id res chain seq x y z
N ALA A 1 -37.15 -6.58 -6.52
CA ALA A 1 -37.28 -6.66 -5.06
C ALA A 1 -35.88 -6.91 -4.53
N ASN A 2 -35.14 -5.84 -4.26
CA ASN A 2 -33.78 -5.95 -3.73
C ASN A 2 -33.95 -6.30 -2.27
N GLY A 3 -33.76 -7.58 -1.93
CA GLY A 3 -33.69 -7.99 -0.54
C GLY A 3 -32.50 -7.27 0.07
N ALA A 4 -32.77 -6.36 1.01
CA ALA A 4 -31.76 -5.86 1.91
C ALA A 4 -31.07 -7.10 2.49
N ASP A 5 -29.79 -7.26 2.20
CA ASP A 5 -29.01 -8.34 2.79
C ASP A 5 -28.76 -7.93 4.24
N LEU A 6 -29.70 -8.33 5.11
CA LEU A 6 -29.67 -8.10 6.55
C LEU A 6 -28.41 -8.67 7.24
N THR A 7 -27.50 -9.28 6.47
CA THR A 7 -26.21 -9.79 6.92
C THR A 7 -25.01 -8.93 6.47
N ASP A 8 -25.22 -7.91 5.65
CA ASP A 8 -24.16 -6.97 5.25
C ASP A 8 -23.92 -5.92 6.36
N PRO A 9 -22.69 -5.78 6.88
CA PRO A 9 -22.39 -4.79 7.91
C PRO A 9 -22.71 -3.34 7.50
N ASP A 10 -22.68 -2.99 6.20
CA ASP A 10 -23.04 -1.64 5.75
C ASP A 10 -24.53 -1.34 5.88
N GLU A 11 -25.37 -2.31 5.56
CA GLU A 11 -26.83 -2.16 5.66
C GLU A 11 -27.26 -2.10 7.13
N ILE A 12 -26.62 -2.88 7.99
CA ILE A 12 -26.86 -2.85 9.43
C ILE A 12 -26.45 -1.50 10.00
N ILE A 13 -25.25 -1.00 9.68
CA ILE A 13 -24.78 0.32 10.16
C ILE A 13 -25.69 1.46 9.67
N ALA A 14 -26.21 1.38 8.45
CA ALA A 14 -27.11 2.39 7.89
C ALA A 14 -28.49 2.46 8.58
N ASN A 15 -28.88 1.41 9.30
CA ASN A 15 -30.19 1.29 9.94
C ASN A 15 -30.08 1.12 11.47
N PRO A 16 -29.67 2.17 12.21
CA PRO A 16 -29.60 2.10 13.66
C PRO A 16 -31.00 2.03 14.30
N PRO A 17 -31.12 1.45 15.50
CA PRO A 17 -32.36 1.45 16.26
C PRO A 17 -32.90 2.88 16.49
N PRO A 18 -34.22 3.09 16.46
CA PRO A 18 -34.81 4.41 16.61
C PRO A 18 -34.51 4.96 18.01
N LYS A 19 -33.86 6.13 18.05
CA LYS A 19 -33.41 6.75 19.31
C LYS A 19 -34.57 7.00 20.27
N ALA A 20 -34.60 6.28 21.39
CA ALA A 20 -35.53 6.55 22.48
C ALA A 20 -35.06 7.75 23.33
N THR A 21 -36.01 8.57 23.77
CA THR A 21 -35.74 9.70 24.68
C THR A 21 -35.39 9.18 26.07
N ASP A 22 -34.35 9.74 26.69
CA ASP A 22 -33.99 9.42 28.08
C ASP A 22 -35.20 9.69 28.99
N PRO A 23 -35.60 8.74 29.87
CA PRO A 23 -36.67 8.91 30.83
C PRO A 23 -36.57 10.20 31.67
N LYS A 24 -35.35 10.68 31.96
CA LYS A 24 -35.13 11.93 32.70
C LYS A 24 -35.49 13.18 31.89
N GLN A 25 -35.35 13.09 30.57
CA GLN A 25 -35.66 14.18 29.64
C GLN A 25 -37.07 14.04 29.06
N HIS A 26 -37.73 12.90 29.24
CA HIS A 26 -39.03 12.58 28.66
C HIS A 26 -40.10 13.67 28.86
N PHE A 27 -40.13 14.31 30.03
CA PHE A 27 -41.08 15.40 30.33
C PHE A 27 -40.58 16.80 29.95
N GLN A 28 -39.34 16.92 29.51
CA GLN A 28 -38.70 18.19 29.13
C GLN A 28 -38.69 18.42 27.62
N VAL A 29 -38.75 17.34 26.82
CA VAL A 29 -38.71 17.38 25.35
C VAL A 29 -40.01 16.88 24.72
N GLY A 30 -40.22 17.26 23.45
CA GLY A 30 -41.36 16.81 22.65
C GLY A 30 -42.69 17.42 23.11
N PRO A 31 -43.80 16.65 23.15
CA PRO A 31 -45.13 17.18 23.41
C PRO A 31 -45.33 17.73 24.83
N ASN A 32 -44.39 17.47 25.75
CA ASN A 32 -44.40 17.95 27.13
C ASN A 32 -43.53 19.18 27.37
N GLN A 33 -42.81 19.63 26.34
CA GLN A 33 -41.93 20.79 26.42
C GLN A 33 -42.70 22.04 26.87
N GLY A 34 -42.15 22.73 27.87
CA GLY A 34 -42.72 23.95 28.41
C GLY A 34 -43.91 23.78 29.35
N LYS A 35 -44.49 22.57 29.54
CA LYS A 35 -45.64 22.35 30.45
C LYS A 35 -45.27 22.41 31.94
N TRP A 36 -44.01 22.19 32.27
CA TRP A 36 -43.52 22.00 33.63
C TRP A 36 -42.34 22.91 33.93
N LEU A 37 -42.32 23.42 35.16
CA LEU A 37 -41.34 24.41 35.64
C LEU A 37 -40.24 23.75 36.49
N GLU A 38 -40.61 22.75 37.28
CA GLU A 38 -39.69 22.01 38.18
C GLU A 38 -39.88 20.51 38.00
N TYR A 39 -38.79 19.76 38.17
CA TYR A 39 -38.70 18.32 38.02
C TYR A 39 -38.00 17.72 39.25
N ASP A 40 -38.27 16.47 39.59
CA ASP A 40 -37.53 15.72 40.60
C ASP A 40 -36.18 15.19 40.04
N GLU A 41 -35.37 14.53 40.87
CA GLU A 41 -34.08 13.93 40.47
C GLU A 41 -34.21 12.87 39.37
N ARG A 42 -35.42 12.33 39.16
CA ARG A 42 -35.74 11.34 38.15
C ARG A 42 -36.26 11.98 36.86
N GLY A 43 -36.49 13.29 36.85
CA GLY A 43 -37.04 14.04 35.72
C GLY A 43 -38.58 14.10 35.68
N VAL A 44 -39.27 13.65 36.73
CA VAL A 44 -40.73 13.68 36.84
C VAL A 44 -41.19 15.08 37.28
N PRO A 45 -42.20 15.68 36.64
CA PRO A 45 -42.66 17.02 36.99
C PRO A 45 -43.17 17.18 38.42
N THR A 46 -42.74 18.26 39.10
CA THR A 46 -43.15 18.59 40.48
C THR A 46 -43.97 19.88 40.58
N LYS A 47 -43.79 20.81 39.64
CA LYS A 47 -44.61 22.03 39.49
C LYS A 47 -44.87 22.36 38.03
N ASN A 48 -46.09 22.79 37.73
CA ASN A 48 -46.42 23.33 36.40
C ASN A 48 -45.99 24.79 36.23
N ILE A 49 -46.13 25.33 35.01
CA ILE A 49 -45.81 26.74 34.68
C ILE A 49 -46.50 27.74 35.63
N LYS A 50 -47.73 27.41 36.07
CA LYS A 50 -48.52 28.23 37.00
C LYS A 50 -48.09 28.05 38.47
N LYS A 51 -46.94 27.41 38.73
CA LYS A 51 -46.38 27.10 40.05
C LYS A 51 -47.29 26.23 40.94
N LYS A 52 -48.28 25.54 40.33
CA LYS A 52 -49.17 24.61 41.05
C LYS A 52 -48.55 23.21 41.06
N LYS A 53 -48.70 22.52 42.20
CA LYS A 53 -48.34 21.10 42.34
C LYS A 53 -49.35 20.23 41.59
N PRO A 54 -48.92 19.16 40.89
CA PRO A 54 -49.83 18.20 40.30
C PRO A 54 -50.74 17.57 41.36
N THR A 55 -51.99 17.32 41.01
CA THR A 55 -52.96 16.60 41.86
C THR A 55 -52.54 15.13 42.01
N LYS A 56 -53.11 14.42 43.00
CA LYS A 56 -52.77 13.00 43.23
C LYS A 56 -52.95 12.15 41.96
N LYS A 57 -54.08 12.32 41.26
CA LYS A 57 -54.36 11.61 40.00
C LYS A 57 -53.35 11.93 38.89
N GLU A 58 -52.94 13.20 38.78
CA GLU A 58 -51.94 13.60 37.79
C GLU A 58 -50.54 13.08 38.13
N LYS A 59 -50.17 13.01 39.42
CA LYS A 59 -48.91 12.39 39.84
C LYS A 59 -48.88 10.91 39.49
N ASP A 60 -49.95 10.18 39.80
CA ASP A 60 -50.05 8.75 39.48
C ASP A 60 -49.96 8.52 37.95
N ALA A 61 -50.55 9.42 37.14
CA ALA A 61 -50.43 9.38 35.69
C ALA A 61 -49.00 9.69 35.19
N LEU A 62 -48.34 10.72 35.75
CA LEU A 62 -46.95 11.06 35.41
C LEU A 62 -45.97 9.95 35.81
N GLU A 63 -46.21 9.27 36.94
CA GLU A 63 -45.43 8.10 37.34
C GLU A 63 -45.63 6.92 36.39
N GLY A 64 -46.87 6.70 35.92
CA GLY A 64 -47.18 5.72 34.87
C GLY A 64 -46.44 6.01 33.56
N GLU A 65 -46.53 7.25 33.06
CA GLU A 65 -45.81 7.70 31.86
C GLU A 65 -44.29 7.57 32.00
N PHE A 66 -43.74 7.91 33.17
CA PHE A 66 -42.31 7.74 33.45
C PHE A 66 -41.87 6.27 33.40
N LEU A 67 -42.66 5.37 33.98
CA LEU A 67 -42.37 3.93 33.97
C LEU A 67 -42.44 3.35 32.55
N GLU A 68 -43.40 3.79 31.73
CA GLU A 68 -43.46 3.42 30.32
C GLU A 68 -42.27 3.96 29.52
N ALA A 69 -41.90 5.22 29.72
CA ALA A 69 -40.71 5.81 29.09
C ALA A 69 -39.44 5.06 29.51
N LYS A 70 -39.33 4.69 30.79
CA LYS A 70 -38.22 3.87 31.30
C LYS A 70 -38.17 2.49 30.64
N LYS A 71 -39.31 1.82 30.47
CA LYS A 71 -39.37 0.52 29.77
C LYS A 71 -38.95 0.66 28.30
N LYS A 72 -39.45 1.67 27.59
CA LYS A 72 -39.07 1.94 26.19
C LYS A 72 -37.59 2.24 26.04
N TYR A 73 -37.01 3.03 26.95
CA TYR A 73 -35.59 3.32 26.93
C TYR A 73 -34.73 2.09 27.26
N ALA A 74 -35.16 1.26 28.22
CA ALA A 74 -34.49 0.00 28.51
C ALA A 74 -34.52 -0.94 27.29
N GLN A 75 -35.67 -1.04 26.61
CA GLN A 75 -35.78 -1.81 25.36
C GLN A 75 -34.83 -1.26 24.29
N TYR A 76 -34.81 0.06 24.08
CA TYR A 76 -33.88 0.70 23.14
C TYR A 76 -32.41 0.37 23.46
N LEU A 77 -32.02 0.34 24.74
CA LEU A 77 -30.65 -0.04 25.11
C LEU A 77 -30.34 -1.51 24.78
N GLU A 78 -31.30 -2.42 24.95
CA GLU A 78 -31.13 -3.81 24.51
C GLU A 78 -31.07 -3.90 22.98
N ASP A 79 -31.96 -3.20 22.26
CA ASP A 79 -31.96 -3.15 20.79
C ASP A 79 -30.62 -2.60 20.25
N VAL A 80 -30.03 -1.60 20.91
CA VAL A 80 -28.71 -1.07 20.56
C VAL A 80 -27.61 -2.10 20.78
N LYS A 81 -27.64 -2.85 21.88
CA LYS A 81 -26.66 -3.94 22.10
C LYS A 81 -26.81 -5.04 21.05
N GLU A 82 -28.03 -5.43 20.74
CA GLU A 82 -28.30 -6.43 19.71
C GLU A 82 -27.82 -5.94 18.34
N TRP A 83 -28.04 -4.67 18.02
CA TRP A 83 -27.54 -4.05 16.78
C TRP A 83 -26.00 -4.01 16.72
N GLU A 84 -25.32 -3.62 17.80
CA GLU A 84 -23.85 -3.66 17.88
C GLU A 84 -23.31 -5.09 17.74
N GLN A 85 -24.00 -6.07 18.33
CA GLN A 85 -23.65 -7.48 18.19
C GLN A 85 -23.86 -7.95 16.74
N GLN A 86 -24.96 -7.57 16.09
CA GLN A 86 -25.22 -7.89 14.68
C GLN A 86 -24.13 -7.32 13.77
N ILE A 87 -23.65 -6.09 14.00
CA ILE A 87 -22.54 -5.52 13.26
C ILE A 87 -21.28 -6.38 13.44
N THR A 88 -20.97 -6.76 14.67
CA THR A 88 -19.80 -7.58 14.99
C THR A 88 -19.86 -8.95 14.32
N ASP A 89 -21.02 -9.60 14.39
CA ASP A 89 -21.27 -10.90 13.78
C ASP A 89 -21.18 -10.81 12.25
N ALA A 90 -21.78 -9.77 11.64
CA ALA A 90 -21.70 -9.50 10.21
C ALA A 90 -20.26 -9.21 9.75
N GLU A 91 -19.47 -8.44 10.51
CA GLU A 91 -18.05 -8.23 10.22
C GLU A 91 -17.25 -9.55 10.28
N SER A 92 -17.55 -10.43 11.23
CA SER A 92 -16.91 -11.75 11.35
C SER A 92 -17.31 -12.71 10.21
N ALA A 93 -18.55 -12.60 9.72
CA ALA A 93 -19.02 -13.34 8.57
C ALA A 93 -18.34 -12.85 7.29
N LEU A 94 -18.21 -11.53 7.13
CA LEU A 94 -17.54 -10.90 6.00
C LEU A 94 -16.06 -11.29 5.92
N GLU A 95 -15.37 -11.39 7.06
CA GLU A 95 -13.98 -11.86 7.10
C GLU A 95 -13.82 -13.27 6.48
N LYS A 96 -14.81 -14.14 6.67
CA LYS A 96 -14.81 -15.52 6.16
C LYS A 96 -15.22 -15.62 4.70
N THR A 97 -16.15 -14.79 4.25
CA THR A 97 -16.71 -14.86 2.88
C THR A 97 -15.94 -14.00 1.88
N ASP A 98 -15.57 -12.77 2.26
CA ASP A 98 -14.86 -11.80 1.44
C ASP A 98 -13.80 -11.06 2.28
N LYS A 99 -12.71 -11.77 2.55
CA LYS A 99 -11.57 -11.26 3.32
C LYS A 99 -10.96 -10.01 2.70
N LEU A 100 -11.02 -9.87 1.37
CA LEU A 100 -10.51 -8.69 0.67
C LEU A 100 -11.35 -7.45 0.99
N ARG A 101 -12.68 -7.55 0.88
CA ARG A 101 -13.59 -6.47 1.30
C ARG A 101 -13.45 -6.19 2.80
N TRP A 102 -13.33 -7.22 3.63
CA TRP A 102 -13.10 -7.04 5.07
C TRP A 102 -11.80 -6.27 5.36
N ALA A 103 -10.68 -6.65 4.72
CA ALA A 103 -9.39 -5.98 4.91
C ALA A 103 -9.42 -4.54 4.37
N PHE A 104 -10.06 -4.31 3.23
CA PHE A 104 -10.26 -2.98 2.66
C PHE A 104 -10.97 -2.05 3.65
N ARG A 105 -12.04 -2.51 4.31
CA ARG A 105 -12.79 -1.73 5.32
C ARG A 105 -12.00 -1.40 6.58
N ARG A 106 -10.92 -2.13 6.85
CA ARG A 106 -10.05 -1.89 8.02
C ARG A 106 -8.97 -0.86 7.72
N VAL A 107 -8.80 -0.47 6.46
CA VAL A 107 -7.78 0.46 6.01
C VAL A 107 -8.42 1.81 5.72
N GLY A 108 -7.86 2.86 6.32
CA GLY A 108 -8.40 4.23 6.24
C GLY A 108 -9.46 4.55 7.30
N GLU A 109 -9.93 5.80 7.27
CA GLU A 109 -10.95 6.32 8.21
C GLU A 109 -12.38 5.96 7.77
N ASP A 110 -12.61 5.88 6.45
CA ASP A 110 -13.91 5.59 5.84
C ASP A 110 -13.94 4.18 5.25
N LYS A 111 -14.80 3.30 5.79
CA LYS A 111 -14.88 1.87 5.43
C LYS A 111 -15.15 1.60 3.93
N ASN A 112 -15.73 2.56 3.22
CA ASN A 112 -16.11 2.45 1.81
C ASN A 112 -15.34 3.44 0.89
N ALA A 113 -14.40 4.21 1.44
CA ALA A 113 -13.62 5.14 0.62
C ALA A 113 -12.51 4.39 -0.14
N PRO A 114 -12.11 4.89 -1.33
CA PRO A 114 -10.93 4.39 -2.02
C PRO A 114 -9.67 4.50 -1.14
N ILE A 115 -8.89 3.43 -1.07
CA ILE A 115 -7.63 3.40 -0.32
C ILE A 115 -6.50 4.01 -1.13
N GLN A 116 -5.54 4.65 -0.48
CA GLN A 116 -4.33 5.11 -1.17
C GLN A 116 -3.38 3.94 -1.46
N VAL A 117 -2.63 4.01 -2.57
CA VAL A 117 -1.58 3.03 -2.88
C VAL A 117 -0.49 2.98 -1.79
N SER A 118 -0.33 4.04 -1.00
CA SER A 118 0.52 4.08 0.19
C SER A 118 0.07 3.09 1.27
N GLU A 119 -1.24 2.95 1.47
CA GLU A 119 -1.91 2.14 2.51
C GLU A 119 -2.06 0.66 2.10
N LEU A 120 -1.71 0.32 0.85
CA LEU A 120 -1.77 -1.04 0.32
C LEU A 120 -0.93 -2.04 1.14
N GLU A 121 0.17 -1.57 1.76
CA GLU A 121 1.00 -2.42 2.62
C GLU A 121 0.23 -2.87 3.87
N ASP A 122 -0.48 -1.94 4.51
CA ASP A 122 -1.26 -2.23 5.71
C ASP A 122 -2.47 -3.12 5.37
N MET A 123 -3.10 -2.89 4.22
CA MET A 123 -4.15 -3.77 3.71
C MET A 123 -3.66 -5.21 3.52
N PHE A 124 -2.49 -5.38 2.89
CA PHE A 124 -1.91 -6.71 2.65
C PHE A 124 -1.56 -7.42 3.96
N ARG A 125 -1.06 -6.70 4.96
CA ARG A 125 -0.81 -7.26 6.30
C ARG A 125 -2.11 -7.74 6.95
N ILE A 126 -3.17 -6.92 6.91
CA ILE A 126 -4.49 -7.27 7.46
C ILE A 126 -5.09 -8.48 6.72
N HIS A 127 -4.92 -8.52 5.39
CA HIS A 127 -5.35 -9.64 4.56
C HIS A 127 -4.53 -10.92 4.81
N GLY A 128 -3.31 -10.81 5.36
CA GLY A 128 -2.40 -11.92 5.63
C GLY A 128 -1.47 -12.28 4.45
N TRP A 129 -1.17 -11.32 3.57
CA TRP A 129 -0.18 -11.44 2.50
C TRP A 129 1.23 -11.05 2.97
N ASP A 130 1.71 -11.69 4.03
CA ASP A 130 3.03 -11.42 4.62
C ASP A 130 4.19 -12.13 3.89
N GLY A 131 3.87 -12.94 2.87
CA GLY A 131 4.86 -13.72 2.10
C GLY A 131 5.62 -12.94 1.02
N LEU A 132 5.38 -11.63 0.88
CA LEU A 132 6.03 -10.78 -0.11
C LEU A 132 7.34 -10.21 0.44
N THR A 133 8.43 -10.41 -0.30
CA THR A 133 9.68 -9.71 -0.04
C THR A 133 9.53 -8.22 -0.33
N SER A 134 10.39 -7.38 0.27
CA SER A 134 10.37 -5.93 0.00
C SER A 134 10.55 -5.57 -1.48
N HIS A 135 11.25 -6.40 -2.25
CA HIS A 135 11.41 -6.20 -3.69
C HIS A 135 10.11 -6.50 -4.45
N GLU A 136 9.50 -7.66 -4.20
CA GLU A 136 8.22 -8.02 -4.79
C GLU A 136 7.14 -7.01 -4.42
N PHE A 137 7.08 -6.57 -3.17
CA PHE A 137 6.13 -5.56 -2.73
C PHE A 137 6.31 -4.23 -3.47
N LYS A 138 7.55 -3.76 -3.68
CA LYS A 138 7.81 -2.54 -4.47
C LYS A 138 7.32 -2.68 -5.91
N SER A 139 7.51 -3.85 -6.53
CA SER A 139 7.06 -4.11 -7.90
C SER A 139 5.54 -4.21 -7.98
N VAL A 140 4.90 -4.88 -7.03
CA VAL A 140 3.44 -4.96 -6.91
C VAL A 140 2.83 -3.58 -6.65
N LYS A 141 3.43 -2.76 -5.79
CA LYS A 141 2.97 -1.39 -5.49
C LYS A 141 3.04 -0.47 -6.71
N LYS A 142 4.07 -0.61 -7.56
CA LYS A 142 4.13 0.13 -8.84
C LYS A 142 3.01 -0.29 -9.78
N GLU A 143 2.72 -1.58 -9.85
CA GLU A 143 1.64 -2.09 -10.68
C GLU A 143 0.26 -1.67 -10.14
N ALA A 144 0.12 -1.59 -8.82
CA ALA A 144 -1.06 -1.04 -8.16
C ALA A 144 -1.26 0.44 -8.53
N ALA A 145 -0.19 1.24 -8.58
CA ALA A 145 -0.26 2.63 -9.02
C ALA A 145 -0.69 2.78 -10.49
N ASN A 146 -0.47 1.77 -11.34
CA ASN A 146 -0.96 1.77 -12.73
C ASN A 146 -2.45 1.39 -12.83
N ALA A 147 -2.97 0.67 -11.84
CA ALA A 147 -4.39 0.33 -11.74
C ALA A 147 -5.20 1.37 -10.96
N ALA A 148 -4.52 2.26 -10.24
CA ALA A 148 -5.12 3.33 -9.47
C ALA A 148 -5.64 4.47 -10.36
N ASP A 149 -6.52 5.29 -9.79
CA ASP A 149 -6.99 6.51 -10.41
C ASP A 149 -5.88 7.59 -10.52
N SER A 150 -6.23 8.75 -11.07
CA SER A 150 -5.31 9.89 -11.20
C SER A 150 -4.76 10.41 -9.87
N GLU A 151 -5.40 10.07 -8.74
CA GLU A 151 -4.99 10.46 -7.39
C GLU A 151 -4.25 9.35 -6.64
N GLN A 152 -3.88 8.26 -7.33
CA GLN A 152 -3.28 7.07 -6.71
C GLN A 152 -4.18 6.41 -5.65
N ARG A 153 -5.48 6.38 -5.90
CA ARG A 153 -6.46 5.68 -5.07
C ARG A 153 -7.01 4.45 -5.79
N LEU A 154 -7.33 3.43 -5.00
CA LEU A 154 -7.89 2.17 -5.44
C LEU A 154 -9.24 1.99 -4.76
N ASP A 155 -10.31 1.90 -5.55
CA ASP A 155 -11.60 1.42 -5.06
C ASP A 155 -11.57 -0.11 -4.90
N LEU A 156 -12.60 -0.67 -4.26
CA LEU A 156 -12.67 -2.10 -3.99
C LEU A 156 -12.68 -2.92 -5.29
N GLU A 157 -13.30 -2.41 -6.36
CA GLU A 157 -13.41 -3.12 -7.63
C GLU A 157 -12.08 -3.11 -8.39
N ALA A 158 -11.38 -1.98 -8.49
CA ALA A 158 -10.02 -1.93 -9.03
C ALA A 158 -9.07 -2.79 -8.20
N LEU A 159 -9.24 -2.83 -6.87
CA LEU A 159 -8.46 -3.69 -6.01
C LEU A 159 -8.71 -5.18 -6.29
N ARG A 160 -9.97 -5.60 -6.50
CA ARG A 160 -10.31 -6.97 -6.90
C ARG A 160 -9.68 -7.36 -8.23
N MET A 161 -9.81 -6.51 -9.25
CA MET A 161 -9.18 -6.72 -10.55
C MET A 161 -7.66 -6.79 -10.42
N PHE A 162 -7.07 -5.89 -9.65
CA PHE A 162 -5.63 -5.86 -9.41
C PHE A 162 -5.13 -7.13 -8.70
N THR A 163 -5.79 -7.53 -7.61
CA THR A 163 -5.36 -8.66 -6.78
C THR A 163 -5.57 -10.01 -7.44
N ASN A 164 -6.60 -10.16 -8.27
CA ASN A 164 -6.87 -11.40 -8.99
C ASN A 164 -6.05 -11.54 -10.29
N ASP A 165 -5.89 -10.46 -11.06
CA ASP A 165 -5.31 -10.58 -12.41
C ASP A 165 -3.85 -10.12 -12.47
N LYS A 166 -3.56 -8.94 -11.92
CA LYS A 166 -2.26 -8.27 -12.12
C LYS A 166 -1.21 -8.68 -11.09
N MET A 167 -1.61 -8.76 -9.82
CA MET A 167 -0.72 -9.06 -8.71
C MET A 167 -0.06 -10.45 -8.82
N PRO A 168 -0.79 -11.54 -9.11
CA PRO A 168 -0.17 -12.87 -9.20
C PRO A 168 0.83 -12.94 -10.35
N SER A 169 0.46 -12.38 -11.50
CA SER A 169 1.33 -12.28 -12.68
C SER A 169 2.62 -11.53 -12.34
N ARG A 170 2.52 -10.38 -11.67
CA ARG A 170 3.69 -9.56 -11.30
C ARG A 170 4.60 -10.25 -10.28
N VAL A 171 4.02 -10.92 -9.28
CA VAL A 171 4.80 -11.67 -8.29
C VAL A 171 5.53 -12.84 -8.95
N LEU A 172 4.88 -13.57 -9.86
CA LEU A 172 5.50 -14.66 -10.60
C LEU A 172 6.63 -14.16 -11.50
N GLU A 173 6.44 -13.05 -12.22
CA GLU A 173 7.49 -12.42 -13.02
C GLU A 173 8.74 -12.07 -12.20
N GLU A 174 8.54 -11.46 -11.02
CA GLU A 174 9.64 -11.10 -10.12
C GLU A 174 10.36 -12.34 -9.57
N ARG A 175 9.63 -13.40 -9.21
CA ARG A 175 10.23 -14.66 -8.74
C ARG A 175 11.01 -15.35 -9.84
N LEU A 176 10.46 -15.41 -11.06
CA LEU A 176 11.12 -15.99 -12.23
C LEU A 176 12.33 -15.18 -12.70
N ALA A 177 12.32 -13.87 -12.49
CA ALA A 177 13.48 -13.01 -12.77
C ALA A 177 14.55 -13.09 -11.68
N GLY A 178 14.16 -13.35 -10.43
CA GLY A 178 15.03 -13.45 -9.25
C GLY A 178 15.70 -14.80 -9.08
N ASP A 179 15.00 -15.89 -9.39
CA ASP A 179 15.61 -17.21 -9.54
C ASP A 179 16.43 -17.21 -10.82
N GLY A 180 17.75 -17.32 -10.67
CA GLY A 180 18.71 -17.29 -11.76
C GLY A 180 18.43 -18.37 -12.82
N PHE A 181 17.51 -18.08 -13.74
CA PHE A 181 17.80 -18.28 -15.15
C PHE A 181 19.03 -17.42 -15.40
N GLU A 182 20.20 -17.98 -15.05
CA GLU A 182 21.49 -17.52 -15.51
C GLU A 182 21.25 -17.16 -16.96
N ARG A 183 21.38 -15.87 -17.24
CA ARG A 183 21.30 -15.26 -18.56
C ARG A 183 22.08 -16.16 -19.50
N LEU A 184 21.39 -17.14 -20.11
CA LEU A 184 22.04 -18.18 -20.90
C LEU A 184 22.64 -17.39 -22.05
N GLN A 185 23.95 -17.14 -21.98
CA GLN A 185 24.67 -16.62 -23.12
C GLN A 185 24.58 -17.72 -24.16
N LEU A 186 23.57 -17.65 -25.03
CA LEU A 186 23.33 -18.60 -26.10
C LEU A 186 24.59 -18.78 -26.97
N GLU A 187 25.38 -17.72 -27.10
CA GLU A 187 26.72 -17.71 -27.70
C GLU A 187 27.70 -18.72 -27.07
N GLY A 188 27.61 -18.92 -25.75
CA GLY A 188 28.44 -19.86 -24.99
C GLY A 188 27.96 -21.32 -25.04
N LEU A 189 26.69 -21.56 -25.43
CA LEU A 189 26.15 -22.90 -25.67
C LEU A 189 26.53 -23.47 -27.03
N TYR A 190 26.78 -22.61 -28.03
CA TYR A 190 27.08 -23.02 -29.40
C TYR A 190 28.57 -23.03 -29.76
N SER A 191 29.49 -22.81 -28.82
CA SER A 191 30.93 -22.89 -29.09
C SER A 191 31.51 -24.27 -28.72
N PRO A 192 32.01 -25.07 -29.68
CA PRO A 192 32.65 -26.35 -29.38
C PRO A 192 33.85 -26.23 -28.42
N ARG A 193 34.45 -25.03 -28.30
CA ARG A 193 35.56 -24.73 -27.38
C ARG A 193 35.12 -24.67 -25.92
N THR A 194 33.95 -24.11 -25.61
CA THR A 194 33.46 -23.99 -24.23
C THR A 194 33.02 -25.34 -23.67
N TRP A 195 32.45 -26.22 -24.51
CA TRP A 195 32.10 -27.59 -24.13
C TRP A 195 33.34 -28.45 -23.85
N ARG A 196 34.38 -28.34 -24.68
CA ARG A 196 35.64 -29.06 -24.44
C ARG A 196 36.35 -28.61 -23.16
N GLY A 197 36.29 -27.32 -22.83
CA GLY A 197 36.83 -26.81 -21.56
C GLY A 197 36.09 -27.33 -20.33
N LYS A 198 34.75 -27.46 -20.39
CA LYS A 198 33.94 -27.99 -19.29
C LYS A 198 34.08 -29.50 -19.09
N LEU A 199 34.33 -30.25 -20.18
CA LEU A 199 34.62 -31.69 -20.10
C LEU A 199 36.04 -32.01 -19.61
N ALA A 200 36.98 -31.09 -19.81
CA ALA A 200 38.37 -31.27 -19.42
C ALA A 200 38.64 -31.00 -17.92
N ASP A 201 37.75 -30.29 -17.21
CA ASP A 201 37.96 -29.92 -15.80
C ASP A 201 36.69 -30.16 -14.94
N PRO A 202 36.45 -31.39 -14.46
CA PRO A 202 35.35 -31.67 -13.52
C PRO A 202 35.60 -31.13 -12.09
N LYS A 203 36.69 -30.39 -11.82
CA LYS A 203 37.09 -29.96 -10.47
C LYS A 203 37.22 -28.44 -10.26
N ARG A 204 36.60 -27.60 -11.09
CA ARG A 204 36.68 -26.12 -10.94
C ARG A 204 35.38 -25.39 -10.66
N SER A 205 34.33 -26.10 -10.25
CA SER A 205 33.08 -25.47 -9.82
C SER A 205 32.89 -25.47 -8.28
N SER A 206 33.94 -25.23 -7.50
CA SER A 206 33.79 -24.85 -6.07
C SER A 206 35.12 -24.51 -5.39
N SER A 207 35.69 -23.33 -5.66
CA SER A 207 36.45 -22.57 -4.65
C SER A 207 37.02 -21.29 -5.26
N LYS A 208 36.46 -20.15 -4.83
CA LYS A 208 37.01 -18.83 -5.14
C LYS A 208 38.15 -18.58 -4.14
N GLU A 209 39.33 -19.11 -4.41
CA GLU A 209 40.52 -18.80 -3.61
C GLU A 209 41.02 -17.38 -3.91
N LYS A 210 40.91 -16.56 -2.87
CA LYS A 210 41.27 -15.15 -2.79
C LYS A 210 42.80 -15.03 -2.80
N LYS A 211 43.42 -14.76 -3.96
CA LYS A 211 44.88 -14.58 -4.05
C LYS A 211 45.27 -13.15 -3.66
N GLU A 212 45.77 -13.02 -2.43
CA GLU A 212 46.48 -11.85 -1.91
C GLU A 212 47.59 -11.39 -2.87
N LYS A 213 47.62 -10.09 -3.20
CA LYS A 213 48.79 -9.42 -3.80
C LYS A 213 49.74 -8.98 -2.69
N LYS A 214 50.86 -9.68 -2.53
CA LYS A 214 52.04 -9.22 -1.76
C LYS A 214 53.07 -8.58 -2.69
N LYS A 215 53.53 -7.37 -2.34
CA LYS A 215 54.54 -6.55 -3.03
C LYS A 215 55.98 -7.11 -2.89
N LYS A 216 56.79 -6.94 -3.94
CA LYS A 216 58.25 -6.61 -4.01
C LYS A 216 58.62 -6.71 -5.50
N GLY A 217 59.33 -5.80 -6.17
CA GLY A 217 60.39 -4.90 -5.75
C GLY A 217 61.66 -5.21 -6.55
N SER A 218 61.82 -4.57 -7.71
CA SER A 218 63.09 -4.22 -8.38
C SER A 218 63.98 -5.29 -9.08
N LYS A 219 64.54 -4.83 -10.21
CA LYS A 219 65.80 -5.18 -10.92
C LYS A 219 65.75 -6.18 -12.09
N SER A 220 65.93 -5.60 -13.28
CA SER A 220 66.47 -6.22 -14.50
C SER A 220 67.95 -6.62 -14.28
N PRO A 221 68.51 -7.58 -15.04
CA PRO A 221 69.41 -7.16 -16.13
C PRO A 221 69.39 -8.03 -17.41
N ARG A 222 69.38 -7.31 -18.54
CA ARG A 222 70.16 -7.39 -19.81
C ARG A 222 70.87 -8.69 -20.29
N ALA A 223 70.75 -8.87 -21.63
CA ALA A 223 71.60 -9.59 -22.61
C ALA A 223 71.28 -11.09 -22.78
N THR A 224 71.22 -11.73 -23.97
CA THR A 224 71.97 -11.61 -25.24
C THR A 224 71.17 -12.28 -26.39
N SER A 225 71.29 -11.80 -27.64
CA SER A 225 70.96 -12.56 -28.89
C SER A 225 72.24 -13.22 -29.43
N PRO A 226 72.18 -14.25 -30.32
CA PRO A 226 72.28 -13.93 -31.77
C PRO A 226 71.66 -14.94 -32.79
N ARG A 227 71.47 -14.41 -34.02
CA ARG A 227 71.75 -14.98 -35.37
C ARG A 227 70.71 -15.84 -36.14
N GLY A 228 70.47 -15.39 -37.38
CA GLY A 228 69.92 -16.14 -38.52
C GLY A 228 69.12 -15.24 -39.50
N SER A 229 69.69 -14.19 -40.10
CA SER A 229 70.24 -14.12 -41.47
C SER A 229 69.36 -14.62 -42.63
N ALA A 230 68.71 -13.70 -43.37
CA ALA A 230 68.74 -13.63 -44.84
C ALA A 230 68.21 -12.25 -45.32
N SER A 231 69.00 -11.60 -46.16
CA SER A 231 68.83 -10.28 -46.83
C SER A 231 68.81 -10.55 -48.37
N PRO A 232 68.86 -9.57 -49.30
CA PRO A 232 68.37 -8.17 -49.35
C PRO A 232 67.79 -7.78 -50.76
N ARG A 233 67.16 -6.59 -50.91
CA ARG A 233 67.51 -5.63 -52.00
C ARG A 233 66.97 -4.21 -51.76
N GLU A 234 67.85 -3.25 -52.01
CA GLU A 234 67.80 -1.82 -51.66
C GLU A 234 67.16 -0.87 -52.70
N LYS A 235 67.02 0.41 -52.24
CA LYS A 235 67.15 1.73 -52.92
C LYS A 235 65.84 2.55 -52.99
N LYS A 236 65.77 3.86 -52.70
CA LYS A 236 66.76 4.91 -52.35
C LYS A 236 66.03 6.20 -51.86
N GLU A 237 66.60 6.81 -50.81
CA GLU A 237 66.90 8.26 -50.58
C GLU A 237 65.87 9.44 -50.56
N LYS A 238 65.84 10.13 -49.39
CA LYS A 238 66.03 11.59 -49.08
C LYS A 238 65.05 12.64 -49.68
N LYS A 239 64.68 13.80 -49.10
CA LYS A 239 65.25 14.77 -48.12
C LYS A 239 64.14 15.83 -47.80
N SER A 240 63.82 16.18 -46.54
CA SER A 240 64.14 17.42 -45.76
C SER A 240 63.35 18.74 -45.96
N LYS A 241 62.90 19.32 -44.81
CA LYS A 241 62.74 20.76 -44.40
C LYS A 241 61.63 21.60 -45.08
N LYS A 242 60.98 22.62 -44.50
CA LYS A 242 60.83 23.27 -43.16
C LYS A 242 59.71 24.34 -43.31
N ASP A 243 59.00 24.64 -42.22
CA ASP A 243 58.48 25.92 -41.67
C ASP A 243 57.89 27.05 -42.56
N ASP A 244 56.70 27.56 -42.18
CA ASP A 244 56.32 29.00 -41.98
C ASP A 244 54.82 29.04 -41.56
N GLU A 245 54.42 29.30 -40.31
CA GLU A 245 54.27 30.55 -39.54
C GLU A 245 53.02 31.41 -39.88
N SER A 246 52.41 31.97 -38.81
CA SER A 246 51.06 32.56 -38.69
C SER A 246 50.89 33.94 -39.36
N PRO A 247 49.69 34.56 -39.25
CA PRO A 247 49.63 35.63 -38.25
C PRO A 247 48.30 35.77 -37.47
N ARG A 248 48.43 36.59 -36.43
CA ARG A 248 47.53 36.96 -35.34
C ARG A 248 46.74 38.25 -35.70
N GLY A 249 45.49 38.35 -35.27
CA GLY A 249 44.67 39.59 -35.23
C GLY A 249 43.19 39.23 -35.36
N GLY A 250 42.23 39.61 -34.51
CA GLY A 250 42.13 40.73 -33.58
C GLY A 250 41.01 41.66 -34.05
N ALA A 251 39.77 41.49 -33.57
CA ALA A 251 38.74 42.54 -33.43
C ALA A 251 37.39 41.94 -32.99
N SER A 252 36.92 42.33 -31.79
CA SER A 252 35.49 42.49 -31.51
C SER A 252 35.09 43.91 -31.90
N PRO A 253 33.84 44.14 -32.34
CA PRO A 253 32.99 45.02 -31.55
C PRO A 253 31.53 44.57 -31.44
N ARG A 254 30.91 45.11 -30.39
CA ARG A 254 29.47 45.11 -30.05
C ARG A 254 28.62 45.88 -31.08
N GLY A 255 27.36 45.45 -31.23
CA GLY A 255 26.22 46.24 -31.71
C GLY A 255 24.99 45.30 -31.76
N ALA A 256 24.02 45.33 -30.85
CA ALA A 256 23.03 46.36 -30.51
C ALA A 256 21.84 46.42 -31.50
N SER A 257 20.66 46.16 -30.91
CA SER A 257 19.31 46.70 -31.21
C SER A 257 18.60 46.34 -32.51
N SER A 258 17.51 45.58 -32.38
CA SER A 258 16.13 46.10 -32.40
C SER A 258 15.22 45.18 -31.58
#